data_AF-A0A931NB69-F1
#
_entry.id   AF-A0A931NB69-F1
#
_cell.length_a   1.000
_cell.length_b   1.000
_cell.length_c   1.000
_cell.angle_alpha   90.00
_cell.angle_beta   90.00
_cell.angle_gamma   90.00
#
_symmetry.space_group_name_H-M   'P 1'
#
loop_
_entity.id
_entity.type
_entity.pdbx_description
1 polymer ?
#
loop_
_entity_poly.entity_id
_entity_poly.type
_entity_poly.pdbx_seq_one_letter_code
_entity_poly.pdbx_strand_id
1 'polypeptide(L)' 'MSIQEKLKSILSSNEPTNIVFVYDSGEAEEYVIQGDDGGRTVILQLLQSIDWKRVVEVKFATPVDLNSEEA' A
#
# COMPACT_ATOMS: atom_id res chain seq x y z
N MET A 1 -15.81 7.78 -3.15
CA MET A 1 -14.57 7.46 -2.40
C MET A 1 -13.50 7.08 -3.41
N SER A 2 -12.37 7.77 -3.38
CA SER A 2 -11.24 7.48 -4.26
C SER A 2 -10.34 6.39 -3.67
N ILE A 3 -9.59 5.65 -4.51
CA ILE A 3 -8.61 4.63 -4.08
C ILE A 3 -7.64 5.23 -3.04
N GLN A 4 -7.20 6.46 -3.26
CA GLN A 4 -6.35 7.21 -2.33
C GLN A 4 -6.95 7.37 -0.93
N GLU A 5 -8.27 7.61 -0.82
CA GLU A 5 -8.95 7.76 0.47
C GLU A 5 -9.04 6.41 1.18
N LYS A 6 -9.38 5.34 0.45
CA LYS A 6 -9.40 3.97 0.98
C LYS A 6 -8.02 3.60 1.51
N LEU A 7 -6.98 3.96 0.79
CA LEU A 7 -5.59 3.70 1.15
C LEU A 7 -5.15 4.47 2.40
N LYS A 8 -5.47 5.77 2.49
CA LYS A 8 -5.22 6.57 3.70
C LYS A 8 -5.94 6.01 4.93
N SER A 9 -7.17 5.51 4.76
CA SER A 9 -7.93 4.88 5.84
C SER A 9 -7.25 3.60 6.35
N ILE A 10 -6.79 2.74 5.43
CA ILE A 10 -6.05 1.51 5.77
C ILE A 10 -4.77 1.85 6.52
N LEU A 11 -3.99 2.80 6.02
CA LEU A 11 -2.75 3.28 6.67
C LEU A 11 -2.96 3.92 8.03
N SER A 12 -4.18 4.40 8.31
CA SER A 12 -4.50 5.00 9.61
C SER A 12 -4.89 3.97 10.65
N SER A 13 -5.34 2.78 10.23
CA SER A 13 -5.81 1.71 11.12
C SER A 13 -4.87 0.49 11.16
N ASN A 14 -4.01 0.33 10.16
CA ASN A 14 -3.08 -0.78 10.03
C ASN A 14 -1.73 -0.26 9.52
N GLU A 15 -0.67 -0.95 9.90
CA GLU A 15 0.68 -0.74 9.39
C GLU A 15 0.94 -1.81 8.31
N PRO A 16 0.64 -1.53 7.02
CA PRO A 16 0.99 -2.47 5.96
C PRO A 16 2.50 -2.61 5.89
N THR A 17 2.95 -3.84 5.70
CA THR A 17 4.37 -4.16 5.43
C THR A 17 4.67 -4.10 3.94
N ASN A 18 3.65 -4.16 3.09
CA ASN A 18 3.81 -4.09 1.65
C ASN A 18 2.60 -3.42 0.98
N ILE A 19 2.84 -2.61 -0.05
CA ILE A 19 1.82 -2.00 -0.90
C ILE A 19 2.17 -2.25 -2.36
N VAL A 20 1.21 -2.76 -3.13
CA VAL A 20 1.37 -3.00 -4.57
C VAL A 20 0.41 -2.12 -5.35
N PHE A 21 0.93 -1.25 -6.21
CA PHE A 21 0.14 -0.43 -7.13
C PHE A 21 0.11 -1.09 -8.49
N VAL A 22 -1.08 -1.37 -9.02
CA VAL A 22 -1.28 -1.90 -10.36
C VAL A 22 -1.77 -0.78 -11.26
N TYR A 23 -1.09 -0.57 -12.37
CA TYR A 23 -1.37 0.46 -13.34
C TYR A 23 -2.17 -0.06 -14.54
N ASP A 24 -2.80 0.86 -15.27
CA ASP A 24 -3.57 0.57 -16.48
C ASP A 24 -2.74 -0.11 -17.59
N SER A 25 -1.42 0.11 -17.60
CA SER A 25 -0.48 -0.55 -18.49
C SER A 25 -0.25 -2.02 -18.18
N GLY A 26 -0.74 -2.52 -17.04
CA GLY A 26 -0.45 -3.85 -16.51
C GLY A 26 0.85 -3.91 -15.70
N GLU A 27 1.55 -2.79 -15.54
CA GLU A 27 2.71 -2.67 -14.66
C GLU A 27 2.27 -2.73 -13.19
N ALA A 28 3.08 -3.37 -12.36
CA ALA A 28 2.87 -3.43 -10.92
C ALA A 28 4.12 -2.94 -10.19
N GLU A 29 3.96 -1.96 -9.31
CA GLU A 29 5.03 -1.46 -8.45
C GLU A 29 4.78 -1.88 -7.01
N GLU A 30 5.73 -2.63 -6.46
CA GLU A 30 5.71 -3.14 -5.09
C GLU A 30 6.60 -2.28 -4.18
N TYR A 31 6.06 -1.91 -3.02
CA TYR A 31 6.73 -1.09 -2.02
C TYR A 31 6.69 -1.77 -0.66
N VAL A 32 7.84 -2.32 -0.27
CA VAL A 32 8.05 -2.94 1.04
C VAL A 32 8.36 -1.87 2.07
N ILE A 33 7.55 -1.84 3.12
CA ILE A 33 7.66 -0.91 4.25
C ILE A 33 8.31 -1.69 5.40
N GLN A 34 9.60 -1.46 5.61
CA GLN A 34 10.32 -2.05 6.74
C GLN A 34 10.06 -1.21 7.99
N GLY A 35 9.41 -1.85 8.98
CA GLY A 35 8.94 -1.22 10.22
C GLY A 35 10.06 -1.03 11.23
N ASP A 36 10.69 0.14 11.20
CA ASP A 36 11.47 0.70 12.30
C ASP A 36 11.37 2.22 12.12
N ASP A 37 10.36 2.85 12.73
CA ASP A 37 10.12 4.31 12.81
C ASP A 37 9.92 5.16 11.52
N GLY A 38 10.31 4.69 10.33
CA GLY A 38 10.26 5.48 9.08
C GLY A 38 9.06 5.24 8.16
N GLY A 39 8.31 4.17 8.37
CA GLY A 39 7.34 3.64 7.40
C GLY A 39 6.26 4.63 7.00
N ARG A 40 5.65 5.33 7.97
CA ARG A 40 4.54 6.26 7.69
C ARG A 40 4.95 7.45 6.82
N THR A 41 6.11 8.05 7.09
CA THR A 41 6.62 9.18 6.31
C THR A 41 6.99 8.75 4.90
N VAL A 42 7.65 7.59 4.77
CA VAL A 42 8.01 7.00 3.47
C VAL A 42 6.76 6.71 2.65
N ILE A 43 5.72 6.11 3.25
CA ILE A 43 4.47 5.86 2.56
C ILE A 43 3.82 7.17 2.11
N LEU A 44 3.72 8.17 2.99
CA LEU A 44 3.10 9.44 2.62
C LEU A 44 3.83 10.13 1.45
N GLN A 45 5.16 10.09 1.42
CA GLN A 45 5.93 10.57 0.28
C GLN A 45 5.69 9.72 -0.98
N LEU A 46 5.62 8.40 -0.82
CA LEU A 46 5.30 7.50 -1.90
C LEU A 46 3.96 7.86 -2.55
N LEU A 47 2.91 8.03 -1.74
CA LEU A 47 1.58 8.39 -2.23
C LEU A 47 1.54 9.73 -2.99
N GLN A 48 2.49 10.62 -2.73
CA GLN A 48 2.63 11.86 -3.49
C GLN A 48 3.35 11.65 -4.82
N SER A 49 4.19 10.62 -4.93
CA SER A 49 4.93 10.28 -6.14
C SER A 49 4.14 9.42 -7.12
N ILE A 50 3.10 8.71 -6.66
CA ILE A 50 2.29 7.82 -7.49
C ILE A 50 1.34 8.62 -8.41
N ASP A 51 1.33 8.25 -9.69
CA ASP A 51 0.39 8.80 -10.67
C ASP A 51 -0.97 8.10 -10.54
N TRP A 52 -1.80 8.62 -9.64
CA TRP A 52 -3.13 8.07 -9.32
C TRP A 52 -4.10 7.98 -10.51
N LYS A 53 -3.82 8.66 -11.63
CA LYS A 53 -4.66 8.54 -12.84
C LYS A 53 -4.46 7.21 -13.55
N ARG A 54 -3.29 6.61 -13.38
CA ARG A 54 -2.91 5.34 -13.99
C ARG A 54 -3.19 4.15 -13.07
N VAL A 55 -3.29 4.37 -11.77
CA VAL A 55 -3.56 3.31 -10.79
C VAL A 55 -4.98 2.79 -10.97
N VAL A 56 -5.10 1.50 -11.31
CA VAL A 56 -6.38 0.81 -11.46
C VAL A 56 -6.72 -0.05 -10.23
N GLU A 57 -5.71 -0.53 -9.51
CA GLU A 57 -5.87 -1.36 -8.32
C GLU A 57 -4.72 -1.14 -7.33
N VAL A 58 -5.02 -1.27 -6.04
CA VAL A 58 -3.99 -1.27 -4.98
C VAL A 58 -4.21 -2.45 -4.06
N LYS A 59 -3.15 -3.24 -3.85
CA LYS A 59 -3.11 -4.37 -2.93
C LYS A 59 -2.24 -4.03 -1.73
N PHE A 60 -2.57 -4.62 -0.59
CA PHE A 60 -1.85 -4.43 0.67
C PHE A 60 -1.52 -5.80 1.22
N ALA A 61 -0.30 -5.97 1.72
CA ALA A 61 0.00 -7.05 2.64
C ALA A 61 0.16 -6.43 4.03
N THR A 62 -0.52 -7.02 5.00
CA THR A 62 -0.29 -6.73 6.41
C THR A 62 0.55 -7.85 7.01
N PRO A 63 1.34 -7.59 8.06
CA PRO A 63 2.10 -8.64 8.72
C PRO A 63 1.20 -9.75 9.32
N VAL A 64 -0.09 -9.47 9.54
CA VAL A 64 -1.08 -10.44 10.04
C VAL A 64 -1.60 -11.39 8.94
N ASP A 65 -1.53 -10.96 7.67
CA ASP A 65 -1.97 -11.76 6.51
C ASP A 65 -1.06 -12.98 6.30
N LEU A 66 0.23 -12.84 6.61
CA LEU A 66 1.23 -13.93 6.57
C LEU A 66 0.98 -15.05 7.59
N ASN A 67 0.00 -14.90 8.49
CA ASN A 67 -0.30 -15.86 9.56
C ASN A 67 -1.74 -16.42 9.50
N SER A 68 -2.53 -16.07 8.48
CA SER A 68 -3.94 -16.46 8.39
C SER A 68 -4.24 -17.56 7.35
N GLU A 69 -3.21 -18.18 6.76
CA GLU A 69 -3.36 -19.32 5.85
C GLU A 69 -3.11 -20.69 6.51
N GLU A 70 -3.13 -20.76 7.85
CA GLU A 70 -3.23 -22.02 8.61
C GLU A 70 -4.39 -21.96 9.62
N ALA A 71 -5.59 -22.37 9.19
CA ALA A 71 -6.67 -22.83 10.08
C ALA A 71 -7.59 -23.84 9.36
#